data_AF-A0A428GM66-F1
#
_entry.id   AF-A0A428GM66-F1
#
_cell.length_a   1.000
_cell.length_b   1.000
_cell.length_c   1.000
_cell.angle_alpha   90.00
_cell.angle_beta   90.00
_cell.angle_gamma   90.00
#
_symmetry.space_group_name_H-M   'P 1'
#
loop_
_entity.id
_entity.type
_entity.pdbx_description
1 polymer ?
#
loop_
_entity_poly.entity_id
_entity_poly.type
_entity_poly.pdbx_seq_one_letter_code
_entity_poly.pdbx_strand_id
1 'polypeptide(L)'
;MYFKKVITFLTMLAAVMALTACYYPRKRVPRSEASSVQKVKIPKKSESTKATGSSQQERSKSSQTSSSSAPASESKATSSPDEVTDGLPQDARSANTDKIYATGNAKVYYRSFEGGFSAQTPDFKGYTEEQVKKVLGEPEAVIKDPNYIKDTFKAQELENIKELYQGQHVTEEQAKAFYVTAADIAQAASLNQDYQLESDFILYSYKQHKINLIFSKGELYYMTPNPDYLYFK
;
A
#
# COMPACT_ATOMS: atom_id res chain seq x y z
N MET A 1 -55.72 -20.41 -31.90
CA MET A 1 -54.83 -19.28 -31.53
C MET A 1 -54.41 -19.26 -30.05
N TYR A 2 -55.14 -19.91 -29.14
CA TYR A 2 -54.80 -19.99 -27.70
C TYR A 2 -53.61 -20.93 -27.37
N PHE A 3 -53.47 -22.05 -28.08
CA PHE A 3 -52.43 -23.05 -27.80
C PHE A 3 -50.99 -22.51 -27.95
N LYS A 4 -50.74 -21.67 -28.97
CA LYS A 4 -49.44 -21.03 -29.17
C LYS A 4 -49.07 -20.09 -28.03
N LYS A 5 -50.03 -19.32 -27.51
CA LYS A 5 -49.81 -18.37 -26.40
C LYS A 5 -49.49 -19.09 -25.09
N VAL A 6 -50.14 -20.24 -24.83
CA VAL A 6 -49.86 -21.07 -23.65
C VAL A 6 -48.46 -21.67 -23.71
N ILE A 7 -48.03 -22.15 -24.88
CA ILE A 7 -46.68 -22.71 -25.06
C ILE A 7 -45.61 -21.61 -24.88
N THR A 8 -45.80 -20.42 -25.44
CA THR A 8 -44.85 -19.31 -25.29
C THR A 8 -44.73 -18.84 -23.83
N PHE A 9 -45.85 -18.83 -23.10
CA PHE A 9 -45.86 -18.50 -21.68
C PHE A 9 -45.12 -19.55 -20.84
N LEU A 10 -45.33 -20.84 -21.13
CA LEU A 10 -44.64 -21.94 -20.45
C LEU A 10 -43.12 -21.94 -20.71
N THR A 11 -42.70 -21.63 -21.95
CA THR A 11 -41.26 -21.53 -22.28
C THR A 11 -40.59 -20.34 -21.59
N MET A 12 -41.28 -19.20 -21.46
CA MET A 12 -40.77 -18.04 -20.72
C MET A 12 -40.67 -18.34 -19.22
N LEU A 13 -41.69 -18.99 -18.64
CA LEU A 13 -41.69 -19.35 -17.22
C LEU A 13 -40.53 -20.32 -16.88
N ALA A 14 -40.26 -21.30 -17.75
CA ALA A 14 -39.15 -22.23 -17.58
C ALA A 14 -37.77 -21.53 -17.64
N ALA A 15 -37.59 -20.54 -18.52
CA ALA A 15 -36.36 -19.76 -18.61
C ALA A 15 -36.11 -18.91 -17.35
N VAL A 16 -37.15 -18.32 -16.76
CA VAL A 16 -37.05 -17.53 -15.52
C VAL A 16 -36.67 -18.42 -14.32
N MET A 17 -37.21 -19.64 -14.24
CA MET A 17 -36.87 -20.60 -13.17
C MET A 17 -35.43 -21.13 -13.28
N ALA A 18 -34.86 -21.20 -14.49
CA ALA A 18 -33.46 -21.58 -14.68
C ALA A 18 -32.47 -20.49 -14.22
N LEU A 19 -32.87 -19.21 -14.24
CA LEU A 19 -32.03 -18.10 -13.78
C LEU A 19 -31.97 -17.95 -12.25
N THR A 20 -32.92 -18.52 -11.51
CA THR A 20 -32.94 -18.47 -10.04
C THR A 20 -32.20 -19.63 -9.36
N ALA A 21 -31.80 -20.67 -10.13
CA ALA A 21 -31.10 -21.84 -9.60
C ALA A 21 -29.60 -21.62 -9.33
N CYS A 22 -29.03 -20.46 -9.67
CA CYS A 22 -27.64 -20.11 -9.35
C CYS A 22 -27.47 -19.20 -8.12
N TYR A 23 -28.55 -18.85 -7.41
CA TYR A 23 -28.44 -18.19 -6.12
C TYR A 23 -28.29 -19.23 -4.99
N TYR A 24 -27.10 -19.81 -4.89
CA TYR A 24 -26.69 -20.51 -3.67
C TYR A 24 -26.33 -19.46 -2.61
N PRO A 25 -27.06 -19.36 -1.49
CA PRO A 25 -26.58 -18.59 -0.36
C PRO A 25 -25.31 -19.26 0.16
N ARG A 26 -24.18 -18.57 0.08
CA ARG A 26 -22.91 -18.99 0.69
C ARG A 26 -23.16 -19.14 2.20
N LYS A 27 -23.27 -20.39 2.67
CA LYS A 27 -23.35 -20.70 4.10
C LYS A 27 -22.13 -20.05 4.79
N ARG A 28 -22.36 -19.09 5.69
CA ARG A 28 -21.33 -18.66 6.63
C ARG A 28 -20.98 -19.85 7.50
N VAL A 29 -19.74 -20.31 7.40
CA VAL A 29 -19.14 -21.23 8.37
C VAL A 29 -19.04 -20.46 9.69
N PRO A 30 -19.57 -20.96 10.82
CA PRO A 30 -19.28 -20.40 12.12
C PRO A 30 -17.80 -20.59 12.40
N ARG A 31 -17.11 -19.49 12.72
CA ARG A 31 -15.74 -19.49 13.22
C ARG A 31 -15.66 -20.44 14.41
N SER A 32 -15.02 -21.59 14.22
CA SER A 32 -14.64 -22.48 15.30
C SER A 32 -13.58 -21.76 16.13
N GLU A 33 -13.95 -21.33 17.34
CA GLU A 33 -12.99 -20.93 18.34
C GLU A 33 -12.13 -22.14 18.70
N ALA A 34 -10.83 -22.03 18.43
CA ALA A 34 -9.85 -22.99 18.86
C ALA A 34 -9.75 -22.98 20.39
N SER A 35 -9.79 -24.18 20.93
CA SER A 35 -9.67 -24.51 22.35
C SER A 35 -8.33 -24.08 22.95
N SER A 36 -8.43 -23.62 24.21
CA SER A 36 -7.54 -23.86 25.35
C SER A 36 -6.03 -23.60 25.23
N VAL A 37 -5.59 -22.51 25.87
CA VAL A 37 -4.38 -22.55 26.72
C VAL A 37 -4.74 -21.99 28.09
N GLN A 38 -4.75 -22.87 29.09
CA GLN A 38 -4.88 -22.53 30.50
C GLN A 38 -3.71 -21.63 30.92
N LYS A 39 -3.99 -20.43 31.44
CA LYS A 39 -3.03 -19.67 32.24
C LYS A 39 -3.52 -19.61 33.67
N VAL A 40 -2.86 -20.41 34.49
CA VAL A 40 -3.01 -20.53 35.94
C VAL A 40 -3.00 -19.16 36.62
N LYS A 41 -4.03 -18.90 37.43
CA LYS A 41 -4.11 -17.81 38.40
C LYS A 41 -3.36 -18.20 39.68
N ILE A 42 -2.48 -17.34 40.18
CA ILE A 42 -2.09 -17.26 41.60
C ILE A 42 -2.02 -15.77 42.00
N PRO A 43 -2.49 -15.38 43.21
CA PRO A 43 -3.08 -14.08 43.47
C PRO A 43 -2.14 -13.05 44.13
N LYS A 44 -2.50 -11.77 43.99
CA LYS A 44 -1.97 -10.65 44.80
C LYS A 44 -2.42 -10.79 46.25
N LYS A 45 -1.49 -10.68 47.20
CA LYS A 45 -1.76 -10.37 48.62
C LYS A 45 -0.82 -9.24 49.09
N SER A 46 -1.34 -8.55 50.10
CA SER A 46 -1.10 -7.24 50.69
C SER A 46 0.16 -7.03 51.55
N GLU A 47 0.30 -5.76 51.95
CA GLU A 47 0.98 -5.16 53.13
C GLU A 47 2.52 -4.98 53.07
N SER A 48 3.02 -3.74 53.09
CA SER A 48 3.24 -2.84 54.25
C SER A 48 4.32 -3.42 55.18
N THR A 49 5.47 -2.78 55.47
CA THR A 49 5.61 -1.53 56.22
C THR A 49 7.12 -1.15 56.33
N LYS A 50 7.42 0.16 56.43
CA LYS A 50 8.40 0.80 57.36
C LYS A 50 9.91 0.54 57.14
N ALA A 51 10.85 1.47 57.29
CA ALA A 51 10.96 2.94 57.34
C ALA A 51 12.48 3.26 57.44
N THR A 52 12.79 4.56 57.56
CA THR A 52 13.98 5.20 58.18
C THR A 52 14.93 5.80 57.14
N GLY A 53 15.29 7.08 57.17
CA GLY A 53 15.01 8.19 58.09
C GLY A 53 15.43 9.51 57.40
N SER A 54 14.71 10.62 57.67
CA SER A 54 15.17 11.79 58.45
C SER A 54 16.19 12.67 57.69
N SER A 55 16.04 14.00 57.54
CA SER A 55 15.58 14.99 58.52
C SER A 55 15.31 16.36 57.87
N GLN A 56 14.32 17.11 58.40
CA GLN A 56 14.35 18.55 58.77
C GLN A 56 14.57 19.61 57.66
N GLN A 57 13.93 20.78 57.61
CA GLN A 57 13.05 21.52 58.53
C GLN A 57 12.42 22.73 57.78
N GLU A 58 11.22 23.11 58.24
CA GLU A 58 10.69 24.49 58.41
C GLU A 58 10.17 25.34 57.22
N ARG A 59 8.90 25.73 57.42
CA ARG A 59 8.26 27.05 57.26
C ARG A 59 7.48 27.40 55.98
N SER A 60 6.18 27.37 56.21
CA SER A 60 5.08 28.00 55.48
C SER A 60 5.27 29.50 55.23
N LYS A 61 4.95 29.97 54.01
CA LYS A 61 4.16 31.21 53.82
C LYS A 61 3.60 31.33 52.38
N SER A 62 2.32 31.65 52.31
CA SER A 62 1.54 32.01 51.12
C SER A 62 2.08 33.27 50.43
N SER A 63 2.08 33.32 49.09
CA SER A 63 1.59 34.48 48.31
C SER A 63 1.39 34.14 46.83
N GLN A 64 0.37 34.76 46.24
CA GLN A 64 0.01 34.79 44.82
C GLN A 64 1.17 35.29 43.95
N THR A 65 1.27 34.84 42.69
CA THR A 65 1.22 35.68 41.45
C THR A 65 1.78 34.95 40.22
N SER A 66 1.23 35.35 39.07
CA SER A 66 1.76 35.33 37.70
C SER A 66 1.96 34.00 36.94
N SER A 67 1.00 33.78 36.04
CA SER A 67 1.16 33.10 34.76
C SER A 67 2.49 33.45 34.08
N SER A 68 3.33 32.45 33.85
CA SER A 68 4.46 32.52 32.94
C SER A 68 4.33 31.41 31.91
N SER A 69 3.97 31.81 30.69
CA SER A 69 3.99 30.97 29.50
C SER A 69 5.42 30.54 29.24
N ALA A 70 5.72 29.26 29.48
CA ALA A 70 6.95 28.66 29.02
C ALA A 70 6.94 28.61 27.48
N PRO A 71 7.96 29.12 26.76
CA PRO A 71 8.06 28.88 25.35
C PRO A 71 8.33 27.38 25.15
N ALA A 72 7.45 26.72 24.41
CA ALA A 72 7.62 25.35 23.98
C ALA A 72 8.98 25.23 23.28
N SER A 73 9.79 24.28 23.73
CA SER A 73 11.02 23.91 23.06
C SER A 73 10.70 23.59 21.60
N GLU A 74 11.25 24.38 20.68
CA GLU A 74 11.26 24.08 19.26
C GLU A 74 11.85 22.68 19.08
N SER A 75 10.97 21.72 18.77
CA SER A 75 11.40 20.41 18.35
C SER A 75 12.25 20.60 17.09
N LYS A 76 13.50 20.17 17.19
CA LYS A 76 14.52 20.17 16.15
C LYS A 76 13.90 19.67 14.83
N ALA A 77 13.56 20.60 13.94
CA ALA A 77 13.26 20.29 12.55
C ALA A 77 14.50 19.55 12.01
N THR A 78 14.35 18.25 11.80
CA THR A 78 15.38 17.45 11.14
C THR A 78 15.52 18.06 9.75
N SER A 79 16.73 18.53 9.43
CA SER A 79 17.08 19.05 8.10
C SER A 79 16.51 18.12 7.04
N SER A 80 15.78 18.67 6.06
CA SER A 80 15.27 17.92 4.92
C SER A 80 16.39 17.06 4.35
N PRO A 81 16.21 15.74 4.18
CA PRO A 81 17.20 14.95 3.46
C PRO A 81 17.33 15.54 2.05
N ASP A 82 18.54 15.56 1.48
CA ASP A 82 18.71 15.90 0.07
C ASP A 82 17.82 14.94 -0.74
N GLU A 83 16.73 15.47 -1.31
CA GLU A 83 15.73 14.72 -2.09
C GLU A 83 16.24 14.34 -3.48
N VAL A 84 17.51 14.65 -3.75
CA VAL A 84 18.20 14.50 -5.02
C VAL A 84 19.27 13.42 -4.89
N THR A 85 19.38 12.57 -5.92
CA THR A 85 20.44 11.56 -6.06
C THR A 85 21.21 11.78 -7.35
N ASP A 86 22.53 11.61 -7.27
CA ASP A 86 23.38 11.53 -8.45
C ASP A 86 23.49 10.08 -8.96
N GLY A 87 23.76 9.90 -10.25
CA GLY A 87 24.13 8.61 -10.82
C GLY A 87 22.97 7.70 -11.22
N LEU A 88 21.75 8.21 -11.30
CA LEU A 88 20.68 7.61 -12.10
C LEU A 88 20.80 8.10 -13.55
N PRO A 89 20.42 7.26 -14.55
CA PRO A 89 20.37 7.70 -15.94
C PRO A 89 19.32 8.81 -16.14
N GLN A 90 19.53 9.65 -17.15
CA GLN A 90 18.61 10.75 -17.44
C GLN A 90 17.26 10.26 -17.97
N ASP A 91 17.27 9.14 -18.68
CA ASP A 91 16.13 8.48 -19.30
C ASP A 91 16.45 7.01 -19.62
N ALA A 92 15.47 6.27 -20.11
CA ALA A 92 15.65 4.89 -20.50
C ALA A 92 16.70 4.64 -21.62
N ARG A 93 17.03 5.66 -22.45
CA ARG A 93 18.02 5.51 -23.53
C ARG A 93 19.45 5.54 -23.01
N SER A 94 19.66 6.24 -21.89
CA SER A 94 20.94 6.34 -21.20
C SER A 94 21.13 5.28 -20.11
N ALA A 95 20.11 4.47 -19.84
CA ALA A 95 20.16 3.36 -18.91
C ALA A 95 20.83 2.11 -19.51
N ASN A 96 21.39 1.26 -18.64
CA ASN A 96 21.75 -0.10 -19.03
C ASN A 96 20.50 -0.95 -19.26
N THR A 97 20.66 -2.07 -19.95
CA THR A 97 19.54 -2.94 -20.36
C THR A 97 19.47 -4.26 -19.60
N ASP A 98 20.26 -4.46 -18.54
CA ASP A 98 20.25 -5.67 -17.71
C ASP A 98 19.06 -5.72 -16.75
N LYS A 99 18.53 -4.55 -16.38
CA LYS A 99 17.31 -4.37 -15.59
C LYS A 99 16.72 -2.99 -15.84
N ILE A 100 15.56 -2.69 -15.26
CA ILE A 100 15.00 -1.34 -15.35
C ILE A 100 15.79 -0.44 -14.39
N TYR A 101 16.19 0.73 -14.86
CA TYR A 101 16.82 1.75 -14.02
C TYR A 101 15.84 2.91 -13.84
N ALA A 102 15.58 3.28 -12.60
CA ALA A 102 14.99 4.57 -12.28
C ALA A 102 15.78 5.70 -12.96
N THR A 103 15.08 6.78 -13.29
CA THR A 103 15.62 7.88 -14.09
C THR A 103 15.53 9.20 -13.34
N GLY A 104 16.22 10.21 -13.87
CA GLY A 104 16.24 11.54 -13.29
C GLY A 104 17.12 11.58 -12.05
N ASN A 105 16.65 12.25 -11.00
CA ASN A 105 17.41 12.46 -9.79
C ASN A 105 16.58 12.29 -8.51
N ALA A 106 15.33 11.81 -8.62
CA ALA A 106 14.45 11.63 -7.47
C ALA A 106 14.96 10.54 -6.53
N LYS A 107 15.18 10.89 -5.26
CA LYS A 107 15.44 9.92 -4.20
C LYS A 107 14.15 9.31 -3.70
N VAL A 108 14.14 8.00 -3.46
CA VAL A 108 13.01 7.39 -2.76
C VAL A 108 13.03 7.80 -1.30
N TYR A 109 11.93 8.38 -0.84
CA TYR A 109 11.77 8.73 0.57
C TYR A 109 10.32 8.58 1.02
N TYR A 110 10.17 8.35 2.33
CA TYR A 110 8.90 8.47 3.03
C TYR A 110 9.14 9.23 4.33
N ARG A 111 8.30 10.23 4.62
CA ARG A 111 8.35 10.98 5.87
C ARG A 111 6.94 11.22 6.40
N SER A 112 6.68 10.81 7.62
CA SER A 112 5.46 11.19 8.35
C SER A 112 5.69 12.46 9.19
N PHE A 113 4.64 13.27 9.33
CA PHE A 113 4.61 14.44 10.20
C PHE A 113 3.21 14.62 10.78
N GLU A 114 3.03 15.58 11.69
CA GLU A 114 1.71 15.84 12.27
C GLU A 114 0.71 16.26 11.17
N GLY A 115 -0.37 15.49 11.03
CA GLY A 115 -1.40 15.74 10.03
C GLY A 115 -1.17 15.11 8.64
N GLY A 116 -0.07 14.38 8.40
CA GLY A 116 0.12 13.73 7.10
C GLY A 116 1.46 13.03 6.89
N PHE A 117 1.78 12.81 5.62
CA PHE A 117 3.05 12.26 5.17
C PHE A 117 3.44 12.85 3.81
N SER A 118 4.71 12.73 3.45
CA SER A 118 5.23 12.93 2.11
C SER A 118 5.95 11.65 1.66
N ALA A 119 5.82 11.32 0.38
CA ALA A 119 6.47 10.17 -0.21
C ALA A 119 6.87 10.48 -1.65
N GLN A 120 8.05 10.00 -2.05
CA GLN A 120 8.54 10.09 -3.41
C GLN A 120 8.99 8.70 -3.86
N THR A 121 8.56 8.31 -5.06
CA THR A 121 9.06 7.13 -5.78
C THR A 121 9.85 7.59 -7.01
N PRO A 122 10.69 6.73 -7.60
CA PRO A 122 11.53 7.14 -8.72
C PRO A 122 10.74 7.39 -10.01
N ASP A 123 11.30 8.21 -10.90
CA ASP A 123 10.77 8.41 -12.24
C ASP A 123 11.24 7.32 -13.22
N PHE A 124 10.47 7.09 -14.28
CA PHE A 124 10.79 6.11 -15.34
C PHE A 124 10.75 6.74 -16.74
N LYS A 125 11.27 7.95 -16.87
CA LYS A 125 11.23 8.74 -18.09
C LYS A 125 11.73 7.96 -19.30
N GLY A 126 10.91 7.91 -20.34
CA GLY A 126 11.23 7.33 -21.63
C GLY A 126 11.03 5.81 -21.70
N TYR A 127 10.75 5.10 -20.60
CA TYR A 127 10.45 3.66 -20.63
C TYR A 127 9.07 3.41 -21.26
N THR A 128 9.07 3.10 -22.56
CA THR A 128 7.88 2.60 -23.26
C THR A 128 7.69 1.11 -23.01
N GLU A 129 6.52 0.58 -23.37
CA GLU A 129 6.25 -0.86 -23.31
C GLU A 129 7.30 -1.66 -24.07
N GLU A 130 7.73 -1.23 -25.27
CA GLU A 130 8.75 -1.95 -26.04
C GLU A 130 10.11 -1.95 -25.35
N GLN A 131 10.48 -0.86 -24.67
CA GLN A 131 11.74 -0.79 -23.95
C GLN A 131 11.73 -1.70 -22.72
N VAL A 132 10.64 -1.71 -21.97
CA VAL A 132 10.48 -2.63 -20.84
C VAL A 132 10.54 -4.08 -21.30
N LYS A 133 9.87 -4.42 -22.42
CA LYS A 133 9.90 -5.78 -22.97
C LYS A 133 11.28 -6.23 -23.45
N LYS A 134 12.12 -5.30 -23.93
CA LYS A 134 13.53 -5.62 -24.27
C LYS A 134 14.34 -6.05 -23.05
N VAL A 135 13.99 -5.54 -21.87
CA VAL A 135 14.71 -5.80 -20.62
C VAL A 135 14.10 -6.99 -19.87
N LEU A 136 12.78 -7.04 -19.73
CA LEU A 136 12.06 -8.03 -18.90
C LEU A 136 11.43 -9.18 -19.69
N GLY A 137 11.39 -9.09 -21.02
CA GLY A 137 10.66 -10.01 -21.90
C GLY A 137 9.17 -9.67 -22.00
N GLU A 138 8.37 -10.59 -22.54
CA GLU A 138 6.91 -10.42 -22.57
C GLU A 138 6.30 -10.62 -21.16
N PRO A 139 5.29 -9.82 -20.79
CA PRO A 139 4.57 -10.00 -19.53
C PRO A 139 3.78 -11.31 -19.53
N GLU A 140 3.62 -11.88 -18.34
CA GLU A 140 2.75 -13.05 -18.13
C GLU A 140 1.27 -12.68 -18.19
N ALA A 141 0.93 -11.44 -17.83
CA ALA A 141 -0.41 -10.90 -17.96
C ALA A 141 -0.39 -9.39 -18.26
N VAL A 142 -1.37 -8.94 -19.06
CA VAL A 142 -1.67 -7.53 -19.32
C VAL A 142 -3.11 -7.25 -18.92
N ILE A 143 -3.31 -6.36 -17.95
CA ILE A 143 -4.60 -6.14 -17.29
C ILE A 143 -4.98 -4.66 -17.40
N LYS A 144 -6.19 -4.42 -17.93
CA LYS A 144 -6.76 -3.08 -18.16
C LYS A 144 -8.02 -2.81 -17.33
N ASP A 145 -8.49 -3.80 -16.56
CA ASP A 145 -9.69 -3.65 -15.74
C ASP A 145 -9.39 -2.74 -14.53
N PRO A 146 -10.05 -1.57 -14.42
CA PRO A 146 -9.83 -0.67 -13.29
C PRO A 146 -10.21 -1.30 -11.94
N ASN A 147 -11.15 -2.25 -11.89
CA ASN A 147 -11.47 -2.96 -10.64
C ASN A 147 -10.30 -3.83 -10.18
N TYR A 148 -9.60 -4.46 -11.11
CA TYR A 148 -8.41 -5.23 -10.79
C TYR A 148 -7.34 -4.31 -10.18
N ILE A 149 -7.11 -3.14 -10.77
CA ILE A 149 -6.12 -2.17 -10.28
C ILE A 149 -6.51 -1.63 -8.90
N LYS A 150 -7.79 -1.29 -8.71
CA LYS A 150 -8.33 -0.78 -7.43
C LYS A 150 -8.17 -1.79 -6.29
N ASP A 151 -8.66 -3.01 -6.48
CA ASP A 151 -8.81 -3.98 -5.38
C ASP A 151 -7.69 -5.02 -5.34
N THR A 152 -7.34 -5.59 -6.50
CA THR A 152 -6.43 -6.75 -6.55
C THR A 152 -4.96 -6.33 -6.56
N PHE A 153 -4.58 -5.39 -7.44
CA PHE A 153 -3.21 -4.88 -7.52
C PHE A 153 -2.76 -4.28 -6.18
N LYS A 154 -3.57 -3.40 -5.57
CA LYS A 154 -3.23 -2.81 -4.27
C LYS A 154 -2.93 -3.85 -3.19
N ALA A 155 -3.79 -4.86 -3.07
CA ALA A 155 -3.63 -5.90 -2.06
C ALA A 155 -2.41 -6.78 -2.35
N GLN A 156 -2.21 -7.15 -3.61
CA GLN A 156 -1.08 -7.97 -4.04
C GLN A 156 0.25 -7.25 -3.89
N GLU A 157 0.29 -5.96 -4.24
CA GLU A 157 1.50 -5.15 -4.17
C GLU A 157 1.91 -4.89 -2.72
N LEU A 158 0.95 -4.77 -1.80
CA LEU A 158 1.26 -4.75 -0.37
C LEU A 158 2.00 -6.01 0.07
N GLU A 159 1.55 -7.19 -0.37
CA GLU A 159 2.21 -8.45 -0.01
C GLU A 159 3.60 -8.57 -0.67
N ASN A 160 3.74 -8.17 -1.93
CA ASN A 160 5.05 -8.13 -2.60
C ASN A 160 6.04 -7.21 -1.86
N ILE A 161 5.61 -6.00 -1.49
CA ILE A 161 6.45 -5.05 -0.76
C ILE A 161 6.79 -5.56 0.65
N LYS A 162 5.84 -6.20 1.35
CA LYS A 162 6.11 -6.83 2.65
C LYS A 162 7.18 -7.91 2.55
N GLU A 163 7.10 -8.77 1.53
CA GLU A 163 8.10 -9.81 1.31
C GLU A 163 9.48 -9.20 1.04
N LEU A 164 9.57 -8.16 0.19
CA LEU A 164 10.83 -7.45 -0.08
C LEU A 164 11.41 -6.81 1.18
N TYR A 165 10.57 -6.19 2.01
CA TYR A 165 10.99 -5.59 3.27
C TYR A 165 11.47 -6.65 4.28
N GLN A 166 10.72 -7.74 4.45
CA GLN A 166 11.10 -8.84 5.34
C GLN A 166 12.40 -9.53 4.86
N GLY A 167 12.61 -9.61 3.54
CA GLY A 167 13.84 -10.09 2.92
C GLY A 167 14.99 -9.08 2.93
N GLN A 168 14.81 -7.89 3.52
CA GLN A 168 15.82 -6.82 3.59
C GLN A 168 16.29 -6.31 2.20
N HIS A 169 15.46 -6.49 1.16
CA HIS A 169 15.73 -5.98 -0.19
C HIS A 169 15.40 -4.49 -0.32
N VAL A 170 14.51 -3.98 0.53
CA VAL A 170 14.13 -2.56 0.60
C VAL A 170 14.10 -2.09 2.06
N THR A 171 14.35 -0.82 2.30
CA THR A 171 14.18 -0.22 3.63
C THR A 171 12.71 -0.03 3.98
N GLU A 172 12.41 0.23 5.25
CA GLU A 172 11.03 0.53 5.67
C GLU A 172 10.49 1.80 4.98
N GLU A 173 11.33 2.82 4.81
CA GLU A 173 10.96 4.06 4.14
C GLU A 173 10.65 3.84 2.66
N GLN A 174 11.49 3.06 1.97
CA GLN A 174 11.25 2.68 0.57
C GLN A 174 9.96 1.87 0.45
N ALA A 175 9.76 0.86 1.30
CA ALA A 175 8.54 0.06 1.32
C ALA A 175 7.28 0.92 1.49
N LYS A 176 7.30 1.88 2.43
CA LYS A 176 6.18 2.80 2.64
C LYS A 176 5.97 3.72 1.42
N ALA A 177 7.03 4.28 0.84
CA ALA A 177 6.93 5.15 -0.33
C ALA A 177 6.27 4.43 -1.51
N PHE A 178 6.77 3.23 -1.86
CA PHE A 178 6.22 2.45 -2.96
C PHE A 178 4.77 1.98 -2.69
N TYR A 179 4.43 1.61 -1.46
CA TYR A 179 3.06 1.19 -1.14
C TYR A 179 2.08 2.37 -1.19
N VAL A 180 2.49 3.55 -0.74
CA VAL A 180 1.69 4.77 -0.88
C VAL A 180 1.39 5.06 -2.35
N THR A 181 2.40 4.99 -3.22
CA THR A 181 2.18 5.18 -4.67
C THR A 181 1.25 4.12 -5.25
N ALA A 182 1.40 2.84 -4.88
CA ALA A 182 0.50 1.79 -5.32
C ALA A 182 -0.96 2.03 -4.85
N ALA A 183 -1.13 2.52 -3.62
CA ALA A 183 -2.44 2.87 -3.07
C ALA A 183 -3.06 4.09 -3.77
N ASP A 184 -2.25 5.09 -4.15
CA ASP A 184 -2.69 6.26 -4.92
C ASP A 184 -3.15 5.86 -6.33
N ILE A 185 -2.40 5.00 -7.02
CA ILE A 185 -2.80 4.44 -8.33
C ILE A 185 -4.15 3.72 -8.23
N ALA A 186 -4.33 2.88 -7.20
CA ALA A 186 -5.58 2.17 -6.96
C ALA A 186 -6.75 3.14 -6.67
N GLN A 187 -6.49 4.22 -5.93
CA GLN A 187 -7.48 5.25 -5.65
C GLN A 187 -7.86 6.03 -6.93
N ALA A 188 -6.87 6.39 -7.75
CA ALA A 188 -7.09 7.04 -9.04
C ALA A 188 -7.89 6.15 -10.00
N ALA A 189 -7.60 4.84 -10.04
CA ALA A 189 -8.39 3.87 -10.81
C ALA A 189 -9.85 3.79 -10.31
N SER A 190 -10.07 3.86 -8.99
CA SER A 190 -11.43 3.93 -8.42
C SER A 190 -12.18 5.18 -8.88
N LEU A 191 -11.53 6.35 -8.85
CA LEU A 191 -12.16 7.60 -9.27
C LEU A 191 -12.50 7.57 -10.76
N ASN A 192 -11.60 7.07 -11.61
CA ASN A 192 -11.89 6.91 -13.04
C ASN A 192 -13.13 6.02 -13.25
N GLN A 193 -13.26 4.94 -12.49
CA GLN A 193 -14.43 4.07 -12.56
C GLN A 193 -15.72 4.77 -12.08
N ASP A 194 -15.69 5.41 -10.91
CA ASP A 194 -16.88 6.04 -10.30
C ASP A 194 -17.44 7.18 -11.17
N TYR A 195 -16.55 7.89 -11.87
CA TYR A 195 -16.90 8.97 -12.78
C TYR A 195 -16.97 8.54 -14.27
N GLN A 196 -16.83 7.25 -14.58
CA GLN A 196 -16.85 6.69 -15.94
C GLN A 196 -15.84 7.39 -16.88
N LEU A 197 -14.68 7.76 -16.34
CA LEU A 197 -13.55 8.28 -17.11
C LEU A 197 -12.74 7.12 -17.67
N GLU A 198 -12.14 7.32 -18.84
CA GLU A 198 -11.18 6.34 -19.34
C GLU A 198 -9.96 6.31 -18.42
N SER A 199 -9.59 5.10 -17.98
CA SER A 199 -8.39 4.88 -17.19
C SER A 199 -7.23 4.60 -18.13
N ASP A 200 -6.21 5.44 -18.08
CA ASP A 200 -4.97 5.25 -18.86
C ASP A 200 -4.05 4.17 -18.26
N PHE A 201 -4.41 3.59 -17.11
CA PHE A 201 -3.58 2.60 -16.44
C PHE A 201 -3.67 1.22 -17.08
N ILE A 202 -2.51 0.67 -17.42
CA ILE A 202 -2.36 -0.72 -17.87
C ILE A 202 -1.36 -1.41 -16.96
N LEU A 203 -1.78 -2.50 -16.32
CA LEU A 203 -0.93 -3.31 -15.47
C LEU A 203 -0.28 -4.41 -16.30
N TYR A 204 1.04 -4.46 -16.25
CA TYR A 204 1.87 -5.54 -16.79
C TYR A 204 2.40 -6.37 -15.62
N SER A 205 2.19 -7.67 -15.66
CA SER A 205 2.57 -8.55 -14.57
C SER A 205 3.58 -9.59 -15.03
N TYR A 206 4.63 -9.78 -14.23
CA TYR A 206 5.71 -10.72 -14.46
C TYR A 206 5.95 -11.57 -13.20
N LYS A 207 6.59 -12.73 -13.38
CA LYS A 207 7.03 -13.60 -12.28
C LYS A 207 5.89 -13.95 -11.33
N GLN A 208 4.77 -14.41 -11.88
CA GLN A 208 3.57 -14.79 -11.13
C GLN A 208 3.09 -13.66 -10.21
N HIS A 209 3.03 -12.45 -10.76
CA HIS A 209 2.63 -11.22 -10.08
C HIS A 209 3.56 -10.73 -8.96
N LYS A 210 4.79 -11.26 -8.88
CA LYS A 210 5.81 -10.75 -7.97
C LYS A 210 6.47 -9.47 -8.47
N ILE A 211 6.33 -9.17 -9.76
CA ILE A 211 6.82 -7.93 -10.38
C ILE A 211 5.68 -7.33 -11.19
N ASN A 212 5.09 -6.26 -10.69
CA ASN A 212 4.01 -5.53 -11.34
C ASN A 212 4.50 -4.17 -11.81
N LEU A 213 4.13 -3.82 -13.03
CA LEU A 213 4.42 -2.54 -13.66
C LEU A 213 3.09 -1.87 -14.04
N ILE A 214 2.96 -0.58 -13.79
CA ILE A 214 1.83 0.23 -14.24
C ILE A 214 2.34 1.17 -15.33
N PHE A 215 1.75 1.06 -16.51
CA PHE A 215 1.91 2.05 -17.57
C PHE A 215 0.77 3.06 -17.50
N SER A 216 1.08 4.31 -17.81
CA SER A 216 0.11 5.39 -18.00
C SER A 216 0.53 6.21 -19.21
N LYS A 217 -0.41 6.46 -20.13
CA LYS A 217 -0.15 7.24 -21.36
C LYS A 217 1.04 6.73 -22.19
N GLY A 218 1.26 5.42 -22.19
CA GLY A 218 2.30 4.74 -22.97
C GLY A 218 3.70 4.72 -22.33
N GLU A 219 3.86 5.30 -21.14
CA GLU A 219 5.11 5.28 -20.38
C GLU A 219 4.97 4.55 -19.06
N LEU A 220 6.05 3.92 -18.60
CA LEU A 220 6.12 3.29 -17.29
C LEU A 220 5.92 4.37 -16.21
N TYR A 221 4.96 4.15 -15.33
CA TYR A 221 4.61 5.06 -14.25
C TYR A 221 5.03 4.50 -12.88
N TYR A 222 4.92 3.18 -12.70
CA TYR A 222 5.27 2.51 -11.45
C TYR A 222 5.81 1.10 -11.72
N MET A 223 6.70 0.64 -10.85
CA MET A 223 7.21 -0.74 -10.84
C MET A 223 7.42 -1.21 -9.40
N THR A 224 7.11 -2.47 -9.12
CA THR A 224 7.44 -3.13 -7.84
C THR A 224 8.92 -2.94 -7.50
N PRO A 225 9.28 -2.56 -6.25
CA PRO A 225 10.65 -2.17 -5.90
C PRO A 225 11.59 -3.36 -5.65
N ASN A 226 11.61 -4.35 -6.55
CA ASN A 226 12.48 -5.50 -6.44
C ASN A 226 13.88 -5.20 -7.05
N PRO A 227 14.97 -5.19 -6.25
CA PRO A 227 16.32 -4.84 -6.73
C PRO A 227 16.90 -5.76 -7.81
N ASP A 228 16.38 -6.98 -7.96
CA ASP A 228 16.80 -7.89 -9.02
C ASP A 228 16.39 -7.37 -10.40
N TYR A 229 15.29 -6.61 -10.48
CA TYR A 229 14.68 -6.13 -11.72
C TYR A 229 14.62 -4.61 -11.83
N LEU A 230 14.78 -3.89 -10.72
CA LEU A 230 14.73 -2.44 -10.65
C LEU A 230 15.95 -1.89 -9.90
N TYR A 231 16.72 -1.02 -10.54
CA TYR A 231 17.72 -0.19 -9.88
C TYR A 231 17.12 1.18 -9.51
N PHE A 232 17.18 1.55 -8.23
CA PHE A 232 16.75 2.84 -7.71
C PHE A 232 17.59 3.25 -6.50
N LYS A 233 17.42 4.49 -6.01
CA LYS A 233 18.18 5.06 -4.89
C LYS A 233 17.30 5.64 -3.80
#